data_AF-A0A6I3L3G9-F1
#
_entry.id   AF-A0A6I3L3G9-F1
#
_cell.length_a   1.000
_cell.length_b   1.000
_cell.length_c   1.000
_cell.angle_alpha   90.00
_cell.angle_beta   90.00
_cell.angle_gamma   90.00
#
_symmetry.space_group_name_H-M   'P 1'
#
loop_
_entity.id
_entity.type
_entity.pdbx_description
1 polymer ?
#
loop_
_entity_poly.entity_id
_entity_poly.type
_entity_poly.pdbx_seq_one_letter_code
_entity_poly.pdbx_strand_id
1 'polypeptide(L)'
;MRNVPSGERGLVAKVAAPVAVTAVGVAAMVLAAAPAQAQVNHPNACIVVQNHAGRTTTVSLNYPAGYNGSWTIYPNDLSLLLYNGDPVQSPTGEFNIQKDSDLQAVWNYDPGRVTNRGCNGSWVVTLN
;
A
#
# COMPACT_ATOMS: atom_id res chain seq x y z
N MET A 1 48.10 -47.66 -25.82
CA MET A 1 46.97 -48.41 -26.38
C MET A 1 45.67 -47.79 -25.88
N ARG A 2 44.78 -47.36 -26.80
CA ARG A 2 43.35 -46.99 -26.62
C ARG A 2 43.05 -45.77 -25.71
N ASN A 3 42.00 -44.98 -25.90
CA ASN A 3 41.20 -44.49 -27.04
C ASN A 3 40.34 -43.34 -26.43
N VAL A 4 40.03 -42.32 -27.23
CA VAL A 4 39.08 -41.19 -27.03
C VAL A 4 37.67 -41.75 -26.64
N PRO A 5 36.69 -41.07 -25.96
CA PRO A 5 36.28 -39.69 -26.26
C PRO A 5 35.59 -38.80 -25.19
N SER A 6 35.42 -37.55 -25.65
CA SER A 6 34.46 -36.49 -25.27
C SER A 6 33.02 -36.97 -24.99
N GLY A 7 32.29 -36.23 -24.14
CA GLY A 7 30.84 -36.32 -23.95
C GLY A 7 30.44 -35.75 -22.59
N GLU A 8 29.92 -34.53 -22.51
CA GLU A 8 28.49 -34.20 -22.50
C GLU A 8 27.73 -34.51 -21.18
N ARG A 9 27.20 -33.42 -20.60
CA ARG A 9 25.83 -33.27 -20.05
C ARG A 9 25.35 -34.20 -18.91
N GLY A 10 24.75 -33.57 -17.89
CA GLY A 10 23.72 -34.20 -17.04
C GLY A 10 23.90 -33.86 -15.55
N LEU A 11 23.30 -32.79 -15.02
CA LEU A 11 21.96 -32.72 -14.39
C LEU A 11 21.74 -33.55 -13.12
N VAL A 12 21.00 -32.93 -12.20
CA VAL A 12 20.31 -33.45 -11.01
C VAL A 12 21.12 -33.57 -9.71
N ALA A 13 21.06 -32.52 -8.89
CA ALA A 13 21.30 -32.66 -7.44
C ALA A 13 20.00 -33.09 -6.75
N LYS A 14 19.94 -34.37 -6.37
CA LYS A 14 19.03 -34.92 -5.36
C LYS A 14 19.62 -34.69 -3.98
N VAL A 15 18.89 -34.10 -3.04
CA VAL A 15 18.97 -34.41 -1.59
C VAL A 15 17.57 -34.10 -1.00
N ALA A 16 16.66 -35.08 -0.94
CA ALA A 16 16.41 -35.94 0.22
C ALA A 16 16.08 -35.17 1.52
N ALA A 17 14.78 -35.13 1.85
CA ALA A 17 14.26 -34.71 3.16
C ALA A 17 14.71 -35.68 4.26
N PRO A 18 14.79 -35.24 5.53
CA PRO A 18 13.75 -35.70 6.45
C PRO A 18 13.40 -34.76 7.63
N VAL A 19 12.34 -35.19 8.33
CA VAL A 19 11.95 -34.94 9.74
C VAL A 19 10.98 -33.78 10.00
N ALA A 20 9.71 -34.16 10.21
CA ALA A 20 8.70 -33.39 10.89
C ALA A 20 9.08 -33.19 12.38
N VAL A 21 9.05 -31.93 12.83
CA VAL A 21 9.03 -31.58 14.26
C VAL A 21 7.80 -30.71 14.47
N THR A 22 6.78 -31.27 15.11
CA THR A 22 5.67 -30.54 15.69
C THR A 22 6.15 -29.82 16.94
N ALA A 23 6.19 -28.48 16.89
CA ALA A 23 6.28 -27.64 18.08
C ALA A 23 5.22 -26.54 17.94
N VAL A 24 4.25 -26.56 18.86
CA VAL A 24 3.23 -25.53 19.05
C VAL A 24 3.95 -24.29 19.56
N GLY A 25 4.40 -23.45 18.64
CA GLY A 25 4.80 -22.07 18.93
C GLY A 25 3.69 -21.19 18.40
N VAL A 26 2.90 -20.58 19.28
CA VAL A 26 2.12 -19.40 18.91
C VAL A 26 3.15 -18.37 18.49
N ALA A 27 3.41 -18.28 17.18
CA ALA A 27 4.10 -17.15 16.62
C ALA A 27 3.21 -15.97 16.97
N ALA A 28 3.61 -15.23 18.01
CA ALA A 28 3.16 -13.87 18.19
C ALA A 28 3.51 -13.19 16.88
N MET A 29 2.52 -13.08 15.99
CA MET A 29 2.59 -12.25 14.82
C MET A 29 2.77 -10.87 15.39
N VAL A 30 4.03 -10.43 15.50
CA VAL A 30 4.33 -9.02 15.58
C VAL A 30 3.85 -8.50 14.24
N LEU A 31 2.57 -8.10 14.20
CA LEU A 31 2.03 -7.20 13.21
C LEU A 31 2.91 -5.96 13.32
N ALA A 32 4.02 -5.98 12.61
CA ALA A 32 4.66 -4.76 12.19
C ALA A 32 3.53 -4.02 11.46
N ALA A 33 2.93 -3.05 12.15
CA ALA A 33 2.18 -1.99 11.52
C ALA A 33 3.20 -1.21 10.68
N ALA A 34 3.59 -1.81 9.55
CA ALA A 34 4.10 -1.06 8.43
C ALA A 34 3.07 0.05 8.21
N PRO A 35 3.50 1.28 7.87
CA PRO A 35 2.54 2.28 7.45
C PRO A 35 1.73 1.61 6.34
N ALA A 36 0.46 1.36 6.60
CA ALA A 36 -0.46 0.96 5.56
C ALA A 36 -0.37 2.15 4.59
N GLN A 37 0.29 1.94 3.47
CA GLN A 37 0.31 2.88 2.36
C GLN A 37 -0.53 2.21 1.29
N ALA A 38 -1.13 3.01 0.41
CA ALA A 38 -1.82 2.47 -0.76
C ALA A 38 -0.88 1.52 -1.52
N GLN A 39 -1.23 0.24 -1.60
CA GLN A 39 -0.43 -0.78 -2.29
C GLN A 39 -0.53 -0.60 -3.82
N VAL A 40 0.55 -0.95 -4.49
CA VAL A 40 0.79 -0.74 -5.92
C VAL A 40 -0.14 -1.60 -6.77
N ASN A 41 -1.14 -1.01 -7.45
CA ASN A 41 -1.75 -1.52 -8.71
C ASN A 41 -2.95 -0.70 -9.26
N HIS A 42 -3.12 0.57 -8.91
CA HIS A 42 -4.32 1.34 -9.29
C HIS A 42 -3.95 2.67 -9.97
N PRO A 43 -3.44 2.63 -11.21
CA PRO A 43 -2.98 3.83 -11.90
C PRO A 43 -4.13 4.83 -12.08
N ASN A 44 -3.82 6.12 -11.91
CA ASN A 44 -4.76 7.24 -11.92
C ASN A 44 -5.83 7.17 -10.81
N ALA A 45 -5.56 6.48 -9.71
CA ALA A 45 -6.41 6.53 -8.52
C ALA A 45 -6.33 7.92 -7.87
N CYS A 46 -7.44 8.33 -7.26
CA CYS A 46 -7.50 9.50 -6.38
C CYS A 46 -7.40 9.11 -4.91
N ILE A 47 -7.22 10.10 -4.04
CA ILE A 47 -7.17 9.88 -2.59
C ILE A 47 -8.30 10.60 -1.87
N VAL A 48 -9.00 9.85 -1.03
CA VAL A 48 -10.09 10.30 -0.15
C VAL A 48 -9.68 9.97 1.27
N VAL A 49 -9.82 10.92 2.18
CA VAL A 49 -9.54 10.72 3.60
C VAL A 49 -10.84 10.77 4.39
N GLN A 50 -11.04 9.77 5.23
CA GLN A 50 -12.13 9.72 6.20
C GLN A 50 -11.55 9.88 7.60
N ASN A 51 -12.09 10.81 8.39
CA ASN A 51 -11.62 11.03 9.75
C ASN A 51 -12.63 10.49 10.77
N HIS A 52 -12.28 9.41 11.45
CA HIS A 52 -13.02 8.77 12.54
C HIS A 52 -12.39 9.03 13.93
N ALA A 53 -11.34 9.84 14.01
CA ALA A 53 -10.60 10.12 15.25
C ALA A 53 -11.36 10.97 16.29
N GLY A 54 -12.59 11.38 15.99
CA GLY A 54 -13.41 12.24 16.86
C GLY A 54 -12.90 13.67 17.05
N ARG A 55 -11.81 14.05 16.37
CA ARG A 55 -11.21 15.40 16.39
C ARG A 55 -10.75 15.82 15.00
N THR A 56 -10.60 17.12 14.76
CA THR A 56 -10.00 17.61 13.50
C THR A 56 -8.54 17.16 13.40
N THR A 57 -8.16 16.62 12.25
CA THR A 57 -6.77 16.19 11.97
C THR A 57 -6.24 16.90 10.74
N THR A 58 -4.92 17.04 10.69
CA THR A 58 -4.24 17.51 9.49
C THR A 58 -3.61 16.32 8.78
N VAL A 59 -3.83 16.25 7.47
CA VAL A 59 -3.16 15.29 6.60
C VAL A 59 -2.30 16.05 5.63
N SER A 60 -1.04 15.67 5.50
CA SER A 60 -0.17 16.21 4.46
C SER A 60 0.26 15.11 3.49
N LEU A 61 0.43 15.49 2.24
CA LEU A 61 0.91 14.61 1.19
C LEU A 61 2.13 15.28 0.58
N ASN A 62 3.23 14.54 0.51
CA ASN A 62 4.39 14.90 -0.29
C ASN A 62 4.52 13.84 -1.37
N TYR A 63 3.94 14.12 -2.53
CA TYR A 63 3.96 13.19 -3.66
C TYR A 63 4.84 13.77 -4.79
N PRO A 64 5.79 12.99 -5.33
CA PRO A 64 6.79 13.50 -6.27
C PRO A 64 6.21 14.00 -7.60
N ALA A 65 4.94 13.69 -7.93
CA ALA A 65 4.26 14.27 -9.10
C ALA A 65 3.79 15.73 -8.91
N GLY A 66 4.37 16.47 -7.96
CA GLY A 66 4.11 17.89 -7.75
C GLY A 66 2.97 18.22 -6.77
N TYR A 67 2.28 17.20 -6.24
CA TYR A 67 1.27 17.40 -5.20
C TYR A 67 1.95 17.51 -3.84
N ASN A 68 2.04 18.74 -3.34
CA ASN A 68 2.51 19.06 -2.00
C ASN A 68 1.47 19.91 -1.31
N GLY A 69 0.79 19.36 -0.31
CA GLY A 69 -0.32 20.04 0.34
C GLY A 69 -0.58 19.53 1.73
N SER A 70 -1.32 20.33 2.48
CA SER A 70 -1.84 19.99 3.79
C SER A 70 -3.33 20.28 3.81
N TRP A 71 -4.12 19.29 4.18
CA TRP A 71 -5.56 19.34 4.24
C TRP A 71 -6.03 19.18 5.67
N THR A 72 -6.94 20.05 6.09
CA THR A 72 -7.64 19.92 7.36
C THR A 72 -8.86 19.03 7.15
N ILE A 73 -8.94 17.92 7.88
CA ILE A 73 -10.03 16.94 7.78
C ILE A 73 -10.84 17.00 9.07
N TYR A 74 -12.11 17.38 8.94
CA TYR A 74 -13.02 17.49 10.07
C TYR A 74 -13.47 16.13 10.60
N PRO A 75 -13.84 16.02 11.89
CA PRO A 75 -14.27 14.75 12.47
C PRO A 75 -15.55 14.24 11.80
N ASN A 76 -15.60 12.94 11.55
CA ASN A 76 -16.66 12.21 10.84
C ASN A 76 -16.86 12.65 9.39
N ASP A 77 -15.92 13.41 8.82
CA ASP A 77 -15.97 13.84 7.43
C ASP A 77 -15.23 12.86 6.52
N LEU A 78 -15.68 12.83 5.26
CA LEU A 78 -15.06 12.10 4.17
C LEU A 78 -14.69 13.11 3.07
N SER A 79 -13.42 13.50 3.04
CA SER A 79 -12.93 14.57 2.17
C SER A 79 -12.09 14.01 1.03
N LEU A 80 -12.43 14.38 -0.20
CA LEU A 80 -11.57 14.21 -1.37
C LEU A 80 -10.44 15.24 -1.31
N LEU A 81 -9.19 14.81 -1.44
CA LEU A 81 -8.07 15.75 -1.44
C LEU A 81 -7.99 16.44 -2.80
N LEU A 82 -8.05 17.77 -2.76
CA LEU A 82 -7.96 18.62 -3.93
C LEU A 82 -6.68 19.46 -3.88
N TYR A 83 -5.99 19.57 -5.00
CA TYR A 83 -4.85 20.47 -5.18
C TYR A 83 -5.16 21.43 -6.32
N ASN A 84 -5.17 22.75 -6.03
CA ASN A 84 -5.60 23.79 -6.97
C ASN A 84 -7.01 23.58 -7.58
N GLY A 85 -7.90 22.88 -6.86
CA GLY A 85 -9.27 22.58 -7.31
C GLY A 85 -9.41 21.23 -7.99
N ASP A 86 -8.31 20.59 -8.37
CA ASP A 86 -8.30 19.28 -9.04
C ASP A 86 -8.09 18.13 -8.05
N PRO A 87 -8.70 16.95 -8.28
CA PRO A 87 -8.43 15.76 -7.47
C PRO A 87 -6.95 15.39 -7.48
N VAL A 88 -6.38 15.14 -6.32
CA VAL A 88 -5.02 14.62 -6.21
C VAL A 88 -4.99 13.20 -6.77
N GLN A 89 -4.27 13.02 -7.88
CA GLN A 89 -4.15 11.76 -8.62
C GLN A 89 -2.74 11.18 -8.52
N SER A 90 -2.66 9.86 -8.45
CA SER A 90 -1.39 9.13 -8.48
C SER A 90 -1.28 8.34 -9.79
N PRO A 91 -0.28 8.62 -10.65
CA PRO A 91 -0.05 7.83 -11.86
C PRO A 91 0.21 6.34 -11.56
N THR A 92 0.83 6.04 -10.41
CA THR A 92 1.11 4.66 -9.97
C THR A 92 -0.03 4.05 -9.15
N GLY A 93 -0.91 4.89 -8.62
CA GLY A 93 -1.90 4.50 -7.62
C GLY A 93 -1.37 4.43 -6.20
N GLU A 94 -0.09 4.72 -6.00
CA GLU A 94 0.51 4.77 -4.67
C GLU A 94 0.30 6.15 -4.05
N PHE A 95 0.05 6.17 -2.74
CA PHE A 95 -0.07 7.38 -1.96
C PHE A 95 0.61 7.18 -0.61
N ASN A 96 1.31 8.22 -0.18
CA ASN A 96 1.96 8.27 1.12
C ASN A 96 1.59 9.57 1.82
N ILE A 97 0.63 9.49 2.74
CA ILE A 97 0.23 10.62 3.57
C ILE A 97 0.99 10.63 4.89
N GLN A 98 1.27 11.82 5.39
CA GLN A 98 1.59 12.05 6.78
C GLN A 98 0.33 12.53 7.51
N LYS A 99 0.24 12.13 8.77
CA LYS A 99 -0.89 12.38 9.67
C LYS A 99 -0.35 12.46 11.09
N ASP A 100 -1.18 12.85 12.04
CA ASP A 100 -0.86 12.78 13.45
C ASP A 100 -0.38 11.36 13.82
N SER A 101 0.68 11.29 14.63
CA SER A 101 1.40 10.03 14.93
C SER A 101 0.57 9.05 15.74
N ASP A 102 -0.40 9.53 16.51
CA ASP A 102 -1.27 8.72 17.35
C ASP A 102 -2.46 8.11 16.60
N LEU A 103 -2.76 8.60 15.38
CA LEU A 103 -3.85 8.08 14.57
C LEU A 103 -3.45 6.80 13.85
N GLN A 104 -4.37 5.89 13.61
CA GLN A 104 -4.15 4.75 12.73
C GLN A 104 -4.71 5.05 11.34
N ALA A 105 -4.01 4.68 10.27
CA ALA A 105 -4.50 4.79 8.90
C ALA A 105 -4.84 3.42 8.35
N VAL A 106 -6.10 3.22 7.98
CA VAL A 106 -6.59 2.02 7.30
C VAL A 106 -6.87 2.39 5.86
N TRP A 107 -6.34 1.61 4.92
CA TRP A 107 -6.44 1.89 3.49
C TRP A 107 -7.34 0.88 2.81
N ASN A 108 -8.33 1.36 2.08
CA ASN A 108 -9.20 0.55 1.27
C ASN A 108 -9.36 1.18 -0.11
N TYR A 109 -9.19 0.37 -1.16
CA TYR A 109 -9.41 0.84 -2.51
C TYR A 109 -10.88 0.66 -2.91
N ASP A 110 -11.48 1.71 -3.46
CA ASP A 110 -12.85 1.71 -3.98
C ASP A 110 -12.81 2.04 -5.48
N PRO A 111 -13.03 1.06 -6.38
CA PRO A 111 -12.96 1.26 -7.82
C PRO A 111 -14.08 2.14 -8.38
N GLY A 112 -15.21 2.29 -7.66
CA GLY A 112 -16.34 3.10 -8.12
C GLY A 112 -16.26 4.57 -7.70
N ARG A 113 -15.35 4.90 -6.78
CA ARG A 113 -15.34 6.18 -6.09
C ARG A 113 -14.62 7.27 -6.87
N VAL A 114 -15.29 8.43 -6.96
CA VAL A 114 -14.80 9.67 -7.60
C VAL A 114 -14.44 9.47 -9.09
N THR A 115 -14.96 8.42 -9.71
CA THR A 115 -14.75 8.13 -11.14
C THR A 115 -15.32 9.23 -12.05
N ASN A 116 -16.37 9.90 -11.60
CA ASN A 116 -16.98 11.05 -12.26
C ASN A 116 -16.10 12.31 -12.31
N ARG A 117 -14.92 12.31 -11.67
CA ARG A 117 -13.94 13.40 -11.71
C ARG A 117 -12.62 13.03 -12.40
N GLY A 118 -12.64 11.96 -13.21
CA GLY A 118 -11.46 11.52 -13.97
C GLY A 118 -10.53 10.58 -13.22
N CYS A 119 -10.91 10.15 -12.01
CA CYS A 119 -10.16 9.16 -11.24
C CYS A 119 -10.48 7.74 -11.73
N ASN A 120 -9.48 6.87 -11.81
CA ASN A 120 -9.69 5.44 -12.01
C ASN A 120 -9.80 4.76 -10.64
N GLY A 121 -10.92 5.02 -9.95
CA GLY A 121 -11.12 4.62 -8.55
C GLY A 121 -10.43 5.54 -7.54
N SER A 122 -10.60 5.24 -6.25
CA SER A 122 -10.02 6.03 -5.17
C SER A 122 -9.53 5.17 -4.02
N TRP A 123 -8.38 5.52 -3.46
CA TRP A 123 -7.96 5.07 -2.15
C TRP A 123 -8.71 5.85 -1.08
N VAL A 124 -9.43 5.12 -0.23
CA VAL A 124 -10.08 5.64 0.97
C VAL A 124 -9.17 5.35 2.15
N VAL A 125 -8.72 6.40 2.82
CA VAL A 125 -7.90 6.32 4.01
C VAL A 125 -8.72 6.68 5.22
N THR A 126 -9.03 5.71 6.07
CA THR A 126 -9.75 5.94 7.32
C THR A 126 -8.76 6.17 8.45
N LEU A 127 -8.84 7.34 9.06
CA LEU A 127 -8.06 7.75 10.22
C LEU A 127 -8.85 7.48 11.49
N ASN A 128 -8.33 6.65 12.38
CA ASN A 128 -8.95 6.30 13.67
C ASN A 128 -8.11 6.79 14.84
#